data_AF-A0A8S4BMS3-F1
#
_entry.id   AF-A0A8S4BMS3-F1
#
_cell.length_a   1.000
_cell.length_b   1.000
_cell.length_c   1.000
_cell.angle_alpha   90.00
_cell.angle_beta   90.00
_cell.angle_gamma   90.00
#
_symmetry.space_group_name_H-M   'P 1'
#
loop_
_entity.id
_entity.type
_entity.pdbx_description
1 polymer ?
#
loop_
_entity_poly.entity_id
_entity_poly.type
_entity_poly.pdbx_seq_one_letter_code
_entity_poly.pdbx_strand_id
1 'polypeptide(L)'
;MAAYENECENNICSQECANIHGSYQCYCRQGYFLKEDGHTCEDIDECSQSIGNLCTFKCINVPGSYQCACPPQGYVMSANGRTCRDVDECTAGVHNCSVGETCYNLQGGFRCLSFDCPHHYERVSDTRCERFSCPPNSLDCQSSPVRITYHQLSYQTNIITPAQIFRIGPSPAYAGDHIVVSIRRGNQEGYFSTRKLSTFTGAVYLHRKVHEPRDFLLDVEMKLLRQGKMTSFLARIYVFITSSRM
;
A
#
# COMPACT_ATOMS: atom_id res chain seq x y z
N MET A 1 48.44 51.67 -23.63
CA MET A 1 47.48 50.58 -23.94
C MET A 1 47.59 49.59 -22.80
N ALA A 2 46.56 49.46 -21.96
CA ALA A 2 46.55 48.38 -20.97
C ALA A 2 46.52 47.06 -21.75
N ALA A 3 47.41 46.14 -21.41
CA ALA A 3 47.40 44.81 -22.01
C ALA A 3 46.02 44.19 -21.77
N TYR A 4 45.45 43.57 -22.80
CA TYR A 4 44.30 42.70 -22.62
C TYR A 4 44.81 41.48 -21.84
N GLU A 5 44.74 41.58 -20.51
CA GLU A 5 45.06 40.48 -19.62
C GLU A 5 43.93 39.46 -19.68
N ASN A 6 44.28 38.18 -19.66
CA ASN A 6 43.31 37.08 -19.67
C ASN A 6 43.31 36.41 -18.31
N GLU A 7 42.49 36.93 -17.41
CA GLU A 7 42.38 36.47 -16.03
C GLU A 7 41.89 35.01 -15.93
N CYS A 8 41.25 34.48 -16.98
CA CYS A 8 40.86 33.08 -17.05
C CYS A 8 42.04 32.10 -17.14
N GLU A 9 43.24 32.53 -17.54
CA GLU A 9 44.43 31.68 -17.55
C GLU A 9 44.94 31.35 -16.14
N ASN A 10 44.51 32.10 -15.13
CA ASN A 10 44.89 31.90 -13.73
C ASN A 10 43.98 30.88 -12.98
N ASN A 11 43.07 30.19 -13.67
CA ASN A 11 42.13 29.21 -13.08
C ASN A 11 41.34 29.75 -11.86
N ILE A 12 40.91 31.01 -11.94
CA ILE A 12 40.25 31.70 -10.83
C ILE A 12 38.82 31.17 -10.61
N CYS A 13 38.13 30.80 -11.69
CA CYS A 13 36.80 30.23 -11.63
C CYS A 13 36.88 28.70 -11.41
N SER A 14 36.04 28.19 -10.52
CA SER A 14 35.94 26.75 -10.27
C SER A 14 35.40 25.93 -11.46
N GLN A 15 34.64 26.57 -12.37
CA GLN A 15 34.09 25.94 -13.57
C GLN A 15 34.37 26.81 -14.81
N GLU A 16 33.38 27.53 -15.32
CA GLU A 16 33.52 28.29 -16.56
C GLU A 16 33.93 29.73 -16.28
N CYS A 17 34.79 30.27 -17.14
CA CYS A 17 35.29 31.65 -17.05
C CYS A 17 35.11 32.33 -18.40
N ALA A 18 34.54 33.53 -18.41
CA ALA A 18 34.58 34.42 -19.56
C ALA A 18 35.41 35.65 -19.21
N ASN A 19 36.43 35.91 -20.03
CA ASN A 19 37.17 37.15 -19.94
C ASN A 19 36.35 38.28 -20.59
N ILE A 20 36.16 39.37 -19.86
CA ILE A 20 35.43 40.57 -20.33
C ILE A 20 36.38 41.76 -20.34
N HIS A 21 36.00 42.85 -21.00
CA HIS A 21 36.93 43.98 -21.11
C HIS A 21 37.16 44.66 -19.75
N GLY A 22 38.32 44.41 -19.14
CA GLY A 22 38.75 44.99 -17.86
C GLY A 22 38.39 44.17 -16.62
N SER A 23 37.92 42.94 -16.76
CA SER A 23 37.63 41.98 -15.67
C SER A 23 37.35 40.58 -16.25
N TYR A 24 37.02 39.62 -15.40
CA TYR A 24 36.44 38.33 -15.77
C TYR A 24 35.08 38.12 -15.11
N GLN A 25 34.33 37.13 -15.59
CA GLN A 25 33.11 36.64 -14.97
C GLN A 25 33.10 35.10 -14.94
N CYS A 26 32.78 34.53 -13.78
CA CYS A 26 32.63 33.09 -13.62
C CYS A 26 31.18 32.65 -13.85
N TYR A 27 31.01 31.50 -14.48
CA TYR A 27 29.73 30.84 -14.69
C TYR A 27 29.77 29.40 -14.21
N CYS A 28 28.62 28.93 -13.78
CA CYS A 28 28.42 27.55 -13.37
C CYS A 28 27.66 26.78 -14.43
N ARG A 29 28.06 25.53 -14.64
CA ARG A 29 27.37 24.57 -15.49
C ARG A 29 25.95 24.33 -14.96
N GLN A 30 25.08 23.79 -15.80
CA GLN A 30 23.75 23.37 -15.38
C GLN A 30 23.84 22.41 -14.19
N GLY A 31 22.98 22.62 -13.18
CA GLY A 31 22.99 21.85 -11.93
C GLY A 31 23.87 22.45 -10.82
N TYR A 32 24.47 23.63 -11.05
CA TYR A 32 25.30 24.33 -10.05
C TYR A 32 24.86 25.78 -9.90
N PHE A 33 25.10 26.37 -8.73
CA PHE A 33 24.90 27.80 -8.47
C PHE A 33 26.21 28.48 -8.06
N LEU A 34 26.37 29.74 -8.45
CA LEU A 34 27.54 30.54 -8.10
C LEU A 34 27.40 31.05 -6.67
N LYS A 35 28.41 30.81 -5.84
CA LYS A 35 28.48 31.31 -4.46
C LYS A 35 28.66 32.84 -4.42
N GLU A 36 28.42 33.42 -3.25
CA GLU A 36 28.61 34.85 -3.01
C GLU A 36 30.05 35.33 -3.24
N ASP A 37 31.03 34.42 -3.22
CA ASP A 37 32.43 34.71 -3.58
C ASP A 37 32.62 35.01 -5.07
N GLY A 38 31.62 34.77 -5.92
CA GLY A 38 31.65 35.05 -7.35
C GLY A 38 32.53 34.11 -8.18
N HIS A 39 33.10 33.05 -7.58
CA HIS A 39 34.09 32.17 -8.23
C HIS A 39 33.82 30.68 -8.04
N THR A 40 33.20 30.31 -6.92
CA THR A 40 32.94 28.92 -6.56
C THR A 40 31.54 28.50 -6.99
N CYS A 41 31.48 27.41 -7.76
CA CYS A 41 30.24 26.77 -8.16
C CYS A 41 29.94 25.62 -7.19
N GLU A 42 28.83 25.71 -6.48
CA GLU A 42 28.34 24.66 -5.61
C GLU A 42 27.20 23.92 -6.27
N ASP A 43 27.17 22.62 -6.04
CA ASP A 43 26.17 21.71 -6.56
C ASP A 43 24.79 22.06 -6.01
N ILE A 44 23.78 22.10 -6.89
CA ILE A 44 22.40 22.30 -6.49
C ILE A 44 21.91 20.95 -5.95
N ASP A 45 21.72 20.85 -4.63
CA ASP A 45 21.09 19.66 -4.05
C ASP A 45 19.59 19.66 -4.34
N GLU A 46 19.19 19.04 -5.46
CA GLU A 46 17.77 18.96 -5.82
C GLU A 46 16.96 18.11 -4.84
N CYS A 47 17.61 17.22 -4.07
CA CYS A 47 16.93 16.40 -3.06
C CYS A 47 16.60 17.18 -1.78
N SER A 48 17.41 18.19 -1.43
CA SER A 48 17.19 19.06 -0.26
C SER A 48 16.30 20.25 -0.58
N GLN A 49 16.27 20.70 -1.83
CA GLN A 49 15.31 21.69 -2.29
C GLN A 49 13.94 21.02 -2.38
N SER A 50 12.96 21.49 -1.61
CA SER A 50 11.59 20.98 -1.55
C SER A 50 10.77 21.24 -2.84
N ILE A 51 11.42 21.08 -4.00
CA ILE A 51 10.82 21.02 -5.32
C ILE A 51 10.08 19.68 -5.38
N GLY A 52 8.78 19.71 -5.05
CA GLY A 52 7.99 18.52 -4.75
C GLY A 52 8.17 17.31 -5.68
N ASN A 53 8.08 16.12 -5.10
CA ASN A 53 7.93 14.82 -5.77
C ASN A 53 8.91 14.51 -6.93
N LEU A 54 10.18 14.91 -6.83
CA LEU A 54 11.23 14.55 -7.81
C LEU A 54 11.32 13.03 -8.05
N CYS A 55 11.27 12.25 -6.97
CA CYS A 55 11.35 10.79 -6.97
C CYS A 55 10.18 10.18 -6.20
N THR A 56 9.74 8.97 -6.57
CA THR A 56 8.65 8.28 -5.84
C THR A 56 9.08 7.68 -4.50
N PHE A 57 10.36 7.35 -4.35
CA PHE A 57 10.92 6.75 -3.13
C PHE A 57 12.15 7.52 -2.66
N LYS A 58 13.34 7.25 -3.23
CA LYS A 58 14.58 7.86 -2.78
C LYS A 58 15.17 8.77 -3.84
N CYS A 59 15.51 10.00 -3.43
CA CYS A 59 16.34 10.93 -4.19
C CYS A 59 17.79 10.82 -3.72
N ILE A 60 18.74 10.84 -4.65
CA ILE A 60 20.19 10.82 -4.40
C ILE A 60 20.78 11.98 -5.18
N ASN A 61 21.32 12.97 -4.45
CA ASN A 61 22.00 14.09 -5.05
C ASN A 61 23.35 13.63 -5.64
N VAL A 62 23.69 14.07 -6.85
CA VAL A 62 24.95 13.75 -7.51
C VAL A 62 25.52 15.02 -8.16
N PRO A 63 26.85 15.19 -8.29
CA PRO A 63 27.38 16.42 -8.87
C PRO A 63 26.78 16.75 -10.25
N GLY A 64 26.06 17.88 -10.32
CA GLY A 64 25.40 18.44 -11.50
C GLY A 64 24.00 17.90 -11.78
N SER A 65 23.45 17.00 -10.95
CA SER A 65 22.10 16.46 -11.12
C SER A 65 21.59 15.65 -9.91
N TYR A 66 20.52 14.87 -10.10
CA TYR A 66 20.06 13.90 -9.12
C TYR A 66 19.71 12.57 -9.78
N GLN A 67 19.66 11.52 -8.97
CA GLN A 67 19.19 10.21 -9.38
C GLN A 67 18.09 9.73 -8.43
N CYS A 68 17.08 9.08 -9.00
CA CYS A 68 16.07 8.41 -8.21
C CYS A 68 16.44 6.93 -8.03
N ALA A 69 16.12 6.37 -6.87
CA ALA A 69 16.30 4.95 -6.58
C ALA A 69 15.00 4.33 -6.06
N CYS A 70 14.74 3.11 -6.50
CA CYS A 70 13.64 2.28 -6.00
C CYS A 70 14.10 1.37 -4.87
N PRO A 71 13.18 0.93 -3.99
CA PRO A 71 13.47 -0.13 -3.05
C PRO A 71 14.02 -1.36 -3.79
N PRO A 72 15.01 -2.08 -3.22
CA PRO A 72 15.66 -3.18 -3.89
C PRO A 72 14.75 -4.40 -4.09
N GLN A 73 13.63 -4.48 -3.37
CA GLN A 73 12.65 -5.57 -3.46
C GLN A 73 11.27 -5.02 -3.80
N GLY A 74 10.53 -5.73 -4.64
CA GLY A 74 9.13 -5.43 -4.98
C GLY A 74 8.91 -4.25 -5.93
N TYR A 75 9.96 -3.53 -6.36
CA TYR A 75 9.83 -2.38 -7.25
C TYR A 75 10.89 -2.33 -8.34
N VAL A 76 10.51 -1.79 -9.48
CA VAL A 76 11.39 -1.50 -10.61
C VAL A 76 11.26 -0.05 -11.06
N MET A 77 12.37 0.52 -11.52
CA MET A 77 12.38 1.88 -12.06
C MET A 77 11.53 1.94 -13.34
N SER A 78 10.65 2.93 -13.41
CA SER A 78 9.86 3.20 -14.60
C SER A 78 10.70 3.86 -15.69
N ALA A 79 10.20 3.87 -16.93
CA ALA A 79 10.92 4.47 -18.06
C ALA A 79 11.25 5.96 -17.90
N ASN A 80 10.54 6.69 -17.02
CA ASN A 80 10.81 8.10 -16.72
C ASN A 80 12.00 8.32 -15.76
N GLY A 81 12.61 7.25 -15.22
CA GLY A 81 13.73 7.35 -14.27
C GLY A 81 13.40 7.98 -12.92
N ARG A 82 12.12 8.23 -12.62
CA ARG A 82 11.66 8.96 -11.41
C ARG A 82 10.66 8.17 -10.57
N THR A 83 9.85 7.35 -11.22
CA THR A 83 8.80 6.59 -10.56
C THR A 83 9.14 5.13 -10.42
N CYS A 84 8.76 4.53 -9.31
CA CYS A 84 8.94 3.11 -9.07
C CYS A 84 7.62 2.39 -9.24
N ARG A 85 7.62 1.39 -10.11
CA ARG A 85 6.46 0.55 -10.37
C ARG A 85 6.59 -0.73 -9.55
N ASP A 86 5.49 -1.09 -8.91
CA ASP A 86 5.34 -2.36 -8.22
C ASP A 86 5.59 -3.53 -9.18
N VAL A 87 6.33 -4.53 -8.72
CA VAL A 87 6.51 -5.80 -9.43
C VAL A 87 5.41 -6.73 -8.99
N ASP A 88 4.57 -7.15 -9.93
CA ASP A 88 3.58 -8.17 -9.64
C ASP A 88 4.26 -9.55 -9.62
N GLU A 89 4.68 -10.01 -8.44
CA GLU A 89 5.42 -11.26 -8.32
C GLU A 89 4.58 -12.48 -8.71
N CYS A 90 3.26 -12.40 -8.58
CA CYS A 90 2.33 -13.48 -8.93
C CYS A 90 2.26 -13.68 -10.44
N THR A 91 2.14 -12.60 -11.21
CA THR A 91 2.14 -12.67 -12.68
C THR A 91 3.53 -12.92 -13.26
N ALA A 92 4.58 -12.43 -12.60
CA ALA A 92 5.96 -12.64 -13.02
C ALA A 92 6.47 -14.05 -12.67
N GLY A 93 5.75 -14.82 -11.85
CA GLY A 93 6.19 -16.14 -11.38
C GLY A 93 7.39 -16.08 -10.44
N VAL A 94 7.61 -14.94 -9.78
CA VAL A 94 8.73 -14.70 -8.84
C VAL A 94 8.22 -14.76 -7.40
N HIS A 95 7.44 -15.79 -7.09
CA HIS A 95 6.90 -16.04 -5.76
C HIS A 95 7.29 -17.44 -5.27
N ASN A 96 7.23 -17.65 -3.96
CA ASN A 96 7.58 -18.93 -3.33
C ASN A 96 6.36 -19.65 -2.71
N CYS A 97 5.15 -19.34 -3.17
CA CYS A 97 3.92 -20.01 -2.74
C CYS A 97 3.96 -21.52 -2.95
N SER A 98 3.50 -22.25 -1.93
CA SER A 98 3.44 -23.70 -1.91
C SER A 98 2.31 -24.24 -2.79
N VAL A 99 2.37 -25.53 -3.13
CA VAL A 99 1.29 -26.20 -3.85
C VAL A 99 -0.02 -26.11 -3.04
N GLY A 100 -1.07 -25.56 -3.65
CA GLY A 100 -2.37 -25.36 -3.01
C GLY A 100 -2.59 -23.95 -2.44
N GLU A 101 -1.55 -23.11 -2.40
CA GLU A 101 -1.69 -21.70 -2.05
C GLU A 101 -1.96 -20.84 -3.29
N THR A 102 -2.75 -19.78 -3.11
CA THR A 102 -2.96 -18.76 -4.12
C THR A 102 -2.03 -17.58 -3.85
N CYS A 103 -1.29 -17.15 -4.87
CA CYS A 103 -0.45 -15.96 -4.80
C CYS A 103 -1.29 -14.69 -4.89
N TYR A 104 -1.01 -13.72 -4.01
CA TYR A 104 -1.63 -12.41 -4.00
C TYR A 104 -0.59 -11.31 -4.01
N ASN A 105 -0.61 -10.54 -5.10
CA ASN A 105 0.28 -9.39 -5.25
C ASN A 105 -0.16 -8.26 -4.32
N LEU A 106 0.81 -7.68 -3.62
CA LEU A 106 0.65 -6.53 -2.76
C LEU A 106 1.66 -5.45 -3.16
N GLN A 107 1.44 -4.24 -2.70
CA GLN A 107 2.38 -3.17 -2.95
C GLN A 107 3.72 -3.43 -2.22
N GLY A 108 4.78 -3.70 -2.99
CA GLY A 108 6.14 -3.99 -2.55
C GLY A 108 6.42 -5.46 -2.24
N GLY A 109 5.56 -6.39 -2.64
CA GLY A 109 5.76 -7.82 -2.43
C GLY A 109 4.47 -8.62 -2.54
N PHE A 110 4.48 -9.88 -2.12
CA PHE A 110 3.30 -10.76 -2.23
C PHE A 110 2.96 -11.48 -0.92
N ARG A 111 1.79 -12.14 -0.91
CA ARG A 111 1.38 -13.11 0.11
C ARG A 111 0.85 -14.38 -0.54
N CYS A 112 1.16 -15.51 0.07
CA CYS A 112 0.59 -16.79 -0.30
C CYS A 112 -0.51 -17.12 0.71
N LEU A 113 -1.72 -17.37 0.23
CA LEU A 113 -2.86 -17.67 1.10
C LEU A 113 -3.46 -19.00 0.70
N SER A 114 -3.77 -19.82 1.72
CA SER A 114 -4.60 -21.00 1.56
C SER A 114 -6.03 -20.71 2.00
N PHE A 115 -7.00 -21.10 1.17
CA PHE A 115 -8.43 -21.04 1.49
C PHE A 115 -8.99 -22.45 1.64
N ASP A 116 -8.76 -23.03 2.80
CA ASP A 116 -9.30 -24.34 3.12
C ASP A 116 -10.71 -24.21 3.68
N CYS A 117 -11.63 -25.01 3.15
CA CYS A 117 -12.95 -25.11 3.75
C CYS A 117 -12.82 -25.93 5.05
N PRO A 118 -13.36 -25.44 6.18
CA PRO A 118 -13.36 -26.20 7.42
C PRO A 118 -14.10 -27.53 7.28
N HIS A 119 -13.90 -28.44 8.23
CA HIS A 119 -14.76 -29.62 8.35
C HIS A 119 -16.24 -29.20 8.35
N HIS A 120 -17.05 -29.96 7.62
CA HIS A 120 -18.48 -29.68 7.39
C HIS A 120 -18.83 -28.66 6.30
N TYR A 121 -17.83 -28.22 5.52
CA TYR A 121 -18.03 -27.32 4.39
C TYR A 121 -17.49 -27.91 3.10
N GLU A 122 -18.16 -27.61 2.00
CA GLU A 122 -17.70 -27.89 0.64
C GLU A 122 -17.24 -26.61 -0.04
N ARG A 123 -16.23 -26.72 -0.90
CA ARG A 123 -15.74 -25.61 -1.71
C ARG A 123 -16.68 -25.40 -2.89
N VAL A 124 -17.29 -24.22 -2.94
CA VAL A 124 -18.17 -23.81 -4.05
C VAL A 124 -17.43 -22.91 -5.05
N SER A 125 -16.47 -22.12 -4.58
CA SER A 125 -15.51 -21.40 -5.41
C SER A 125 -14.21 -21.18 -4.63
N ASP A 126 -13.18 -20.60 -5.27
CA ASP A 126 -11.86 -20.36 -4.65
C ASP A 126 -11.93 -19.57 -3.33
N THR A 127 -12.96 -18.73 -3.18
CA THR A 127 -13.16 -17.87 -2.01
C THR A 127 -14.47 -18.13 -1.28
N ARG A 128 -15.17 -19.23 -1.59
CA ARG A 128 -16.49 -19.52 -1.00
C ARG A 128 -16.63 -20.99 -0.60
N CYS A 129 -16.97 -21.18 0.66
CA CYS A 129 -17.36 -22.47 1.22
C CYS A 129 -18.81 -22.44 1.68
N GLU A 130 -19.56 -23.51 1.43
CA GLU A 130 -20.93 -23.68 1.91
C GLU A 130 -21.03 -24.88 2.83
N ARG A 131 -21.85 -24.74 3.89
CA ARG A 131 -22.02 -25.78 4.89
C ARG A 131 -22.93 -26.88 4.33
N PHE A 132 -22.49 -28.13 4.42
CA PHE A 132 -23.36 -29.25 4.03
C PHE A 132 -24.46 -29.51 5.08
N SER A 133 -25.33 -30.49 4.78
CA SER A 133 -26.39 -30.93 5.69
C SER A 133 -25.85 -31.41 7.03
N CYS A 134 -26.09 -30.64 8.09
CA CYS A 134 -25.65 -31.01 9.43
C CYS A 134 -26.38 -32.25 9.94
N PRO A 135 -25.71 -33.17 10.65
CA PRO A 135 -26.37 -34.22 11.40
C PRO A 135 -27.41 -33.63 12.37
N PRO A 136 -28.57 -34.28 12.55
CA PRO A 136 -29.67 -33.74 13.36
C PRO A 136 -29.30 -33.49 14.82
N ASN A 137 -28.28 -34.19 15.34
CA ASN A 137 -27.83 -34.08 16.73
C ASN A 137 -26.61 -33.15 16.93
N SER A 138 -26.11 -32.48 15.89
CA SER A 138 -24.94 -31.59 16.01
C SER A 138 -25.37 -30.12 16.13
N LEU A 139 -25.55 -29.65 17.37
CA LEU A 139 -25.90 -28.24 17.64
C LEU A 139 -24.80 -27.27 17.18
N ASP A 140 -23.54 -27.68 17.28
CA ASP A 140 -22.39 -26.88 16.84
C ASP A 140 -22.45 -26.64 15.32
N CYS A 141 -22.73 -27.68 14.53
CA CYS A 141 -22.88 -27.55 13.09
C CYS A 141 -24.11 -26.71 12.72
N GLN A 142 -25.24 -26.91 13.41
CA GLN A 142 -26.47 -26.17 13.13
C GLN A 142 -26.35 -24.68 13.43
N SER A 143 -25.61 -24.31 14.47
CA SER A 143 -25.32 -22.92 14.83
C SER A 143 -24.16 -22.30 14.02
N SER A 144 -23.40 -23.12 13.30
CA SER A 144 -22.30 -22.66 12.46
C SER A 144 -22.80 -21.91 11.20
N PRO A 145 -22.01 -20.94 10.69
CA PRO A 145 -22.36 -20.15 9.52
C PRO A 145 -22.73 -21.02 8.31
N VAL A 146 -23.79 -20.69 7.58
CA VAL A 146 -24.18 -21.48 6.40
C VAL A 146 -23.20 -21.30 5.24
N ARG A 147 -22.48 -20.18 5.22
CA ARG A 147 -21.50 -19.84 4.20
C ARG A 147 -20.33 -19.10 4.81
N ILE A 148 -19.14 -19.46 4.36
CA ILE A 148 -17.88 -18.77 4.67
C ILE A 148 -17.37 -18.17 3.37
N THR A 149 -17.02 -16.88 3.40
CA THR A 149 -16.42 -16.18 2.27
C THR A 149 -15.08 -15.60 2.67
N TYR A 150 -14.09 -15.76 1.78
CA TYR A 150 -12.74 -15.29 1.96
C TYR A 150 -12.55 -13.97 1.22
N HIS A 151 -12.00 -12.99 1.92
CA HIS A 151 -11.74 -11.65 1.38
C HIS A 151 -10.33 -11.24 1.71
N GLN A 152 -9.76 -10.43 0.82
CA GLN A 152 -8.45 -9.84 1.00
C GLN A 152 -8.56 -8.33 0.79
N LEU A 153 -7.90 -7.58 1.66
CA LEU A 153 -7.84 -6.13 1.60
C LEU A 153 -6.39 -5.72 1.78
N SER A 154 -5.88 -4.86 0.90
CA SER A 154 -4.54 -4.30 1.03
C SER A 154 -4.61 -2.79 1.25
N TYR A 155 -3.78 -2.31 2.16
CA TYR A 155 -3.63 -0.90 2.47
C TYR A 155 -2.16 -0.62 2.80
N GLN A 156 -1.76 0.65 2.78
CA GLN A 156 -0.44 1.09 3.23
C GLN A 156 -0.47 1.55 4.70
N THR A 157 0.67 1.73 5.36
CA THR A 157 0.71 2.42 6.66
C THR A 157 0.22 3.86 6.49
N ASN A 158 -0.15 4.54 7.57
CA ASN A 158 -0.72 5.89 7.54
C ASN A 158 -2.14 6.04 6.96
N ILE A 159 -2.95 4.96 6.93
CA ILE A 159 -4.40 5.06 6.70
C ILE A 159 -5.00 6.08 7.66
N ILE A 160 -5.78 7.01 7.13
CA ILE A 160 -6.53 7.99 7.93
C ILE A 160 -7.67 7.26 8.62
N THR A 161 -7.63 7.22 9.95
CA THR A 161 -8.67 6.59 10.78
C THR A 161 -9.67 7.61 11.32
N PRO A 162 -10.98 7.27 11.41
CA PRO A 162 -11.57 5.97 11.10
C PRO A 162 -11.75 5.73 9.59
N ALA A 163 -11.32 4.56 9.10
CA ALA A 163 -11.48 4.16 7.70
C ALA A 163 -12.47 3.00 7.57
N GLN A 164 -13.43 3.11 6.65
CA GLN A 164 -14.33 2.00 6.31
C GLN A 164 -13.56 1.03 5.40
N ILE A 165 -13.21 -0.16 5.90
CA ILE A 165 -12.37 -1.12 5.16
C ILE A 165 -13.17 -2.24 4.50
N PHE A 166 -14.32 -2.59 5.06
CA PHE A 166 -15.13 -3.68 4.53
C PHE A 166 -16.61 -3.38 4.68
N ARG A 167 -17.40 -3.60 3.63
CA ARG A 167 -18.86 -3.46 3.66
C ARG A 167 -19.50 -4.83 3.54
N ILE A 168 -20.48 -5.11 4.39
CA ILE A 168 -21.16 -6.40 4.46
C ILE A 168 -22.69 -6.21 4.43
N GLY A 169 -23.36 -7.05 3.65
CA GLY A 169 -24.81 -7.06 3.50
C GLY A 169 -25.24 -8.19 2.57
N PRO A 170 -26.53 -8.55 2.56
CA PRO A 170 -27.05 -9.56 1.66
C PRO A 170 -27.14 -9.02 0.23
N SER A 171 -27.00 -9.92 -0.73
CA SER A 171 -27.35 -9.67 -2.13
C SER A 171 -28.47 -10.65 -2.47
N PRO A 172 -29.77 -10.25 -2.59
CA PRO A 172 -30.41 -8.93 -2.46
C PRO A 172 -30.99 -8.63 -1.05
N ALA A 173 -31.36 -7.38 -0.79
CA ALA A 173 -32.02 -6.92 0.45
C ALA A 173 -33.53 -6.67 0.25
N TYR A 174 -34.36 -7.16 1.17
CA TYR A 174 -35.83 -7.08 1.07
C TYR A 174 -36.43 -6.41 2.31
N ALA A 175 -37.68 -5.94 2.19
CA ALA A 175 -38.40 -5.32 3.29
C ALA A 175 -38.54 -6.31 4.48
N GLY A 176 -38.14 -5.87 5.68
CA GLY A 176 -38.17 -6.68 6.91
C GLY A 176 -36.89 -7.49 7.19
N ASP A 177 -35.92 -7.51 6.27
CA ASP A 177 -34.61 -8.09 6.55
C ASP A 177 -33.85 -7.21 7.57
N HIS A 178 -33.25 -7.87 8.57
CA HIS A 178 -32.41 -7.20 9.55
C HIS A 178 -31.08 -7.94 9.71
N ILE A 179 -29.97 -7.20 9.75
CA ILE A 179 -28.67 -7.80 10.02
C ILE A 179 -28.07 -7.34 11.34
N VAL A 180 -27.27 -8.24 11.92
CA VAL A 180 -26.35 -7.96 13.03
C VAL A 180 -24.96 -8.36 12.57
N VAL A 181 -23.98 -7.47 12.73
CA VAL A 181 -22.59 -7.70 12.34
C VAL A 181 -21.73 -7.68 13.59
N SER A 182 -20.85 -8.67 13.76
CA SER A 182 -19.92 -8.76 14.89
C SER A 182 -18.58 -9.33 14.45
N ILE A 183 -17.51 -8.96 15.17
CA ILE A 183 -16.18 -9.54 14.96
C ILE A 183 -16.02 -10.73 15.91
N ARG A 184 -15.86 -11.93 15.36
CA ARG A 184 -15.70 -13.18 16.11
C ARG A 184 -14.26 -13.41 16.56
N ARG A 185 -13.28 -13.09 15.71
CA ARG A 185 -11.84 -13.29 15.95
C ARG A 185 -11.00 -12.22 15.23
N GLY A 186 -9.77 -12.05 15.69
CA GLY A 186 -8.76 -11.19 15.03
C GLY A 186 -8.73 -9.73 15.47
N ASN A 187 -9.46 -9.38 16.53
CA ASN A 187 -9.55 -8.00 17.02
C ASN A 187 -9.26 -7.89 18.53
N GLN A 188 -8.33 -8.70 19.04
CA GLN A 188 -7.96 -8.74 20.46
C GLN A 188 -7.36 -7.41 20.94
N GLU A 189 -6.64 -6.72 20.07
CA GLU A 189 -6.01 -5.42 20.36
C GLU A 189 -6.95 -4.23 20.08
N GLY A 190 -8.16 -4.49 19.58
CA GLY A 190 -9.15 -3.45 19.31
C GLY A 190 -8.70 -2.46 18.23
N TYR A 191 -8.23 -2.94 17.07
CA TYR A 191 -7.98 -2.11 15.88
C TYR A 191 -9.23 -1.87 15.04
N PHE A 192 -10.19 -2.78 15.13
CA PHE A 192 -11.38 -2.81 14.28
C PHE A 192 -12.65 -2.62 15.09
N SER A 193 -13.68 -2.08 14.44
CA SER A 193 -15.03 -1.99 14.99
C SER A 193 -16.05 -2.24 13.90
N THR A 194 -17.24 -2.70 14.28
CA THR A 194 -18.37 -2.88 13.36
C THR A 194 -19.36 -1.75 13.54
N ARG A 195 -19.88 -1.21 12.44
CA ARG A 195 -20.91 -0.18 12.45
C ARG A 195 -22.06 -0.57 11.53
N LYS A 196 -23.29 -0.38 12.00
CA LYS A 196 -24.49 -0.51 11.17
C LYS A 196 -24.61 0.71 10.26
N LEU A 197 -24.76 0.48 8.96
CA LEU A 197 -24.94 1.53 7.94
C LEU A 197 -26.42 1.69 7.57
N SER A 198 -27.16 0.58 7.50
CA SER A 198 -28.61 0.55 7.25
C SER A 198 -29.23 -0.66 7.96
N THR A 199 -30.53 -0.92 7.76
CA THR A 199 -31.21 -2.11 8.31
C THR A 199 -30.61 -3.43 7.82
N PHE A 200 -30.08 -3.46 6.60
CA PHE A 200 -29.54 -4.64 5.92
C PHE A 200 -28.06 -4.51 5.54
N THR A 201 -27.37 -3.45 5.97
CA THR A 201 -25.96 -3.24 5.65
C THR A 201 -25.17 -2.79 6.87
N GLY A 202 -23.96 -3.34 7.01
CA GLY A 202 -22.98 -2.95 8.01
C GLY A 202 -21.60 -2.79 7.36
N ALA A 203 -20.66 -2.35 8.17
CA ALA A 203 -19.27 -2.24 7.76
C ALA A 203 -18.31 -2.48 8.91
N VAL A 204 -17.10 -2.88 8.56
CA VAL A 204 -15.93 -2.95 9.44
C VAL A 204 -15.11 -1.69 9.21
N TYR A 205 -14.74 -1.04 10.32
CA TYR A 205 -13.91 0.15 10.35
C TYR A 205 -12.57 -0.17 11.01
N LEU A 206 -11.49 0.33 10.44
CA LEU A 206 -10.22 0.49 11.13
C LEU A 206 -10.28 1.81 11.90
N HIS A 207 -10.24 1.76 13.22
CA HIS A 207 -10.38 2.95 14.08
C HIS A 207 -9.09 3.33 14.81
N ARG A 208 -8.12 2.42 14.90
CA ARG A 208 -6.78 2.70 15.40
C ARG A 208 -5.79 2.72 14.26
N LYS A 209 -4.91 3.71 14.27
CA LYS A 209 -3.82 3.82 13.30
C LYS A 209 -2.86 2.64 13.47
N VAL A 210 -2.43 2.07 12.35
CA VAL A 210 -1.40 1.02 12.32
C VAL A 210 -0.10 1.68 11.87
N HIS A 211 0.86 1.74 12.79
CA HIS A 211 2.12 2.45 12.60
C HIS A 211 3.13 1.65 11.76
N GLU A 212 3.17 0.33 11.98
CA GLU A 212 4.10 -0.57 11.32
C GLU A 212 3.37 -1.55 10.39
N PRO A 213 4.02 -2.04 9.33
CA PRO A 213 3.44 -3.06 8.46
C PRO A 213 2.96 -4.27 9.25
N ARG A 214 1.71 -4.69 9.03
CA ARG A 214 1.09 -5.78 9.79
C ARG A 214 -0.05 -6.42 9.04
N ASP A 215 -0.14 -7.73 9.19
CA ASP A 215 -1.21 -8.55 8.63
C ASP A 215 -2.22 -8.91 9.73
N PHE A 216 -3.51 -8.80 9.41
CA PHE A 216 -4.61 -9.18 10.30
C PHE A 216 -5.50 -10.22 9.62
N LEU A 217 -6.03 -11.14 10.42
CA LEU A 217 -7.05 -12.10 9.99
C LEU A 217 -8.30 -11.91 10.84
N LEU A 218 -9.35 -11.38 10.23
CA LEU A 218 -10.63 -11.11 10.88
C LEU A 218 -11.68 -12.14 10.50
N ASP A 219 -12.32 -12.76 11.48
CA ASP A 219 -13.55 -13.52 11.26
C ASP A 219 -14.73 -12.61 11.62
N VAL A 220 -15.47 -12.12 10.62
CA VAL A 220 -16.60 -11.21 10.80
C VAL A 220 -17.89 -11.96 10.52
N GLU A 221 -18.76 -12.07 11.52
CA GLU A 221 -20.05 -12.76 11.41
C GLU A 221 -21.15 -11.76 11.08
N MET A 222 -21.96 -12.08 10.07
CA MET A 222 -23.23 -11.43 9.78
C MET A 222 -24.37 -12.40 10.06
N LYS A 223 -25.24 -12.05 11.00
CA LYS A 223 -26.52 -12.74 11.22
C LYS A 223 -27.62 -12.00 10.50
N LEU A 224 -28.30 -12.66 9.57
CA LEU A 224 -29.45 -12.17 8.82
C LEU A 224 -30.73 -12.76 9.41
N LEU A 225 -31.62 -11.90 9.89
CA LEU A 225 -32.99 -12.25 10.27
C LEU A 225 -33.90 -12.00 9.07
N ARG A 226 -34.50 -13.07 8.56
CA ARG A 226 -35.43 -13.03 7.43
C ARG A 226 -36.64 -13.91 7.75
N GLN A 227 -37.85 -13.35 7.71
CA GLN A 227 -39.10 -14.08 7.98
C GLN A 227 -39.07 -14.88 9.30
N GLY A 228 -38.47 -14.32 10.36
CA GLY A 228 -38.33 -14.99 11.66
C GLY A 228 -37.20 -16.03 11.75
N LYS A 229 -36.53 -16.37 10.64
CA LYS A 229 -35.38 -17.28 10.62
C LYS A 229 -34.08 -16.50 10.69
N MET A 230 -33.22 -16.83 11.65
CA MET A 230 -31.88 -16.27 11.75
C MET A 230 -30.88 -17.18 11.04
N THR A 231 -30.11 -16.60 10.11
CA THR A 231 -29.08 -17.31 9.34
C THR A 231 -27.73 -16.62 9.53
N SER A 232 -26.68 -17.36 9.85
CA SER A 232 -25.33 -16.83 10.06
C SER A 232 -24.45 -16.99 8.82
N PHE A 233 -23.65 -15.97 8.51
CA PHE A 233 -22.67 -15.91 7.42
C PHE A 233 -21.33 -15.42 7.99
N LEU A 234 -20.22 -16.00 7.52
CA LEU A 234 -18.88 -15.60 7.96
C LEU A 234 -18.10 -15.00 6.79
N ALA A 235 -17.55 -13.80 7.01
CA ALA A 235 -16.52 -13.22 6.17
C ALA A 235 -15.18 -13.37 6.89
N ARG A 236 -14.29 -14.19 6.34
CA ARG A 236 -12.90 -14.29 6.77
C ARG A 236 -12.08 -13.33 5.93
N ILE A 237 -11.55 -12.29 6.56
CA ILE A 237 -10.94 -11.14 5.89
C ILE A 237 -9.47 -11.08 6.27
N TYR A 238 -8.60 -11.26 5.29
CA TYR A 238 -7.18 -10.95 5.40
C TYR A 238 -6.98 -9.47 5.11
N VAL A 239 -6.46 -8.73 6.08
CA VAL A 239 -6.14 -7.30 5.94
C VAL A 239 -4.63 -7.15 5.99
N PHE A 240 -4.04 -6.80 4.86
CA PHE A 240 -2.60 -6.56 4.73
C PHE A 240 -2.33 -5.06 4.82
N ILE A 241 -1.52 -4.65 5.79
CA ILE A 241 -1.01 -3.28 5.89
C ILE A 241 0.47 -3.31 5.54
N THR A 242 0.84 -2.79 4.37
CA THR A 242 2.22 -2.71 3.89
C THR A 242 2.83 -1.34 4.22
N SER A 243 4.16 -1.20 4.16
CA SER A 243 4.79 0.09 4.44
C SER A 243 4.32 1.16 3.46
N SER A 244 3.91 2.32 3.98
CA SER A 244 3.85 3.53 3.16
C SER A 244 5.26 3.95 2.75
N ARG A 245 5.32 4.68 1.63
CA ARG A 245 6.55 5.27 1.11
C ARG A 245 7.16 6.14 2.21
N MET A 246 8.41 5.88 2.59
CA MET A 246 9.25 6.89 3.25
C MET A 246 9.91 7.73 2.17
#